data_AF-A0A8H4AH88-F1
#
_entry.id   AF-A0A8H4AH88-F1
#
_cell.length_a   1.000
_cell.length_b   1.000
_cell.length_c   1.000
_cell.angle_alpha   90.00
_cell.angle_beta   90.00
_cell.angle_gamma   90.00
#
_symmetry.space_group_name_H-M   'P 1'
#
loop_
_entity.id
_entity.type
_entity.pdbx_description
1 polymer ?
#
loop_
_entity_poly.entity_id
_entity_poly.type
_entity_poly.pdbx_seq_one_letter_code
_entity_poly.pdbx_strand_id
1 'polypeptide(L)'
;MQYSEAYPTSTTLKSEIEKRNAQILPVLLGGEGCHDINDQPRCSLGLWVHDSNGQNYIMTAGHCVNSYTPRNAQGFVDLYQLGWYSPPTYRYIGPYEYYSSVPYDFGLIRQIGTNVTLSAMINNLDINHPNPYAVLFIGDTKMVTSAGASICKSGRITHVTCGEVLEFGVVSLRQLPDHIIEMRWEMIRTSIKATFGDSGGTVFTYSAIALMYQWSVQ
;
A
#
# COMPACT_ATOMS: atom_id res chain seq x y z
N MET A 1 -31.72 44.84 -1.50
CA MET A 1 -31.22 44.18 -2.72
C MET A 1 -30.63 42.85 -2.31
N GLN A 2 -31.36 41.77 -2.57
CA GLN A 2 -30.97 40.40 -2.25
C GLN A 2 -30.62 39.74 -3.59
N TYR A 3 -29.35 39.47 -3.85
CA TYR A 3 -28.93 38.65 -4.97
C TYR A 3 -28.99 37.19 -4.53
N SER A 4 -29.99 36.46 -5.03
CA SER A 4 -30.09 35.01 -4.94
C SER A 4 -30.09 34.49 -6.37
N GLU A 5 -28.91 34.37 -6.96
CA GLU A 5 -28.74 33.61 -8.20
C GLU A 5 -28.52 32.14 -7.81
N ALA A 6 -29.62 31.38 -7.83
CA ALA A 6 -29.53 29.93 -7.84
C ALA A 6 -28.97 29.51 -9.21
N TYR A 7 -27.70 29.13 -9.23
CA TYR A 7 -27.08 28.52 -10.41
C TYR A 7 -27.85 27.25 -10.79
N PRO A 8 -28.30 27.09 -12.05
CA PRO A 8 -28.97 25.88 -12.48
C PRO A 8 -27.97 24.71 -12.41
N THR A 9 -28.22 23.77 -11.50
CA THR A 9 -27.51 22.50 -11.42
C THR A 9 -27.85 21.68 -12.67
N SER A 10 -26.99 21.76 -13.69
CA SER A 10 -27.12 20.96 -14.90
C SER A 10 -27.02 19.48 -14.56
N THR A 11 -28.17 18.79 -14.61
CA THR A 11 -28.28 17.34 -14.42
C THR A 11 -27.45 16.58 -15.45
N THR A 12 -27.28 17.14 -16.65
CA THR A 12 -26.43 16.59 -17.72
C THR A 12 -24.96 16.62 -17.35
N LEU A 13 -24.45 17.76 -16.87
CA LEU A 13 -23.04 17.88 -16.44
C LEU A 13 -22.75 16.95 -15.25
N LYS A 14 -23.68 16.86 -14.29
CA LYS A 14 -23.57 15.92 -13.17
C LYS A 14 -23.49 14.46 -13.64
N SER A 15 -24.36 14.07 -14.57
CA SER A 15 -24.38 12.70 -15.12
C SER A 15 -23.12 12.37 -15.94
N GLU A 16 -22.56 13.35 -16.65
CA GLU A 16 -21.32 13.18 -17.42
C GLU A 16 -20.09 13.10 -16.49
N ILE A 17 -20.08 13.87 -15.39
CA ILE A 17 -19.06 13.76 -14.34
C ILE A 17 -19.15 12.40 -13.64
N GLU A 18 -20.35 11.91 -13.32
CA GLU A 18 -20.56 10.60 -12.71
C GLU A 18 -20.12 9.46 -13.64
N LYS A 19 -20.45 9.52 -14.93
CA LYS A 19 -19.93 8.59 -15.95
C LYS A 19 -18.40 8.63 -16.04
N ARG A 20 -17.80 9.83 -16.03
CA ARG A 20 -16.35 9.98 -16.10
C ARG A 20 -15.65 9.46 -14.85
N ASN A 21 -16.20 9.72 -13.67
CA ASN A 21 -15.72 9.17 -12.40
C ASN A 21 -15.85 7.64 -12.35
N ALA A 22 -16.88 7.06 -12.99
CA ALA A 22 -17.00 5.61 -13.15
C ALA A 22 -15.95 5.01 -14.11
N GLN A 23 -15.35 5.82 -14.99
CA GLN A 23 -14.30 5.42 -15.93
C GLN A 23 -12.88 5.70 -15.42
N ILE A 24 -12.72 6.61 -14.45
CA ILE A 24 -11.43 6.89 -13.81
C ILE A 24 -11.25 5.87 -12.68
N LEU A 25 -10.60 4.75 -13.01
CA LEU A 25 -10.14 3.86 -11.98
C LEU A 25 -9.07 4.57 -11.13
N PRO A 26 -9.24 4.62 -9.81
CA PRO A 26 -8.28 5.24 -8.92
C PRO A 26 -6.98 4.44 -8.92
N VAL A 27 -5.87 5.16 -8.96
CA VAL A 27 -4.54 4.56 -8.89
C VAL A 27 -4.32 4.02 -7.48
N LEU A 28 -3.87 2.78 -7.40
CA LEU A 28 -3.48 2.12 -6.17
C LEU A 28 -2.00 2.43 -5.91
N LEU A 29 -1.71 3.10 -4.79
CA LEU A 29 -0.36 3.51 -4.43
C LEU A 29 0.19 2.65 -3.30
N GLY A 30 1.48 2.33 -3.38
CA GLY A 30 2.21 1.70 -2.27
C GLY A 30 2.15 2.57 -1.01
N GLY A 31 1.92 1.94 0.13
CA GLY A 31 1.76 2.57 1.43
C GLY A 31 0.33 3.00 1.76
N GLU A 32 -0.60 3.03 0.80
CA GLU A 32 -2.02 3.15 1.13
C GLU A 32 -2.51 1.95 1.95
N GLY A 33 -3.61 2.13 2.66
CA GLY A 33 -4.24 1.06 3.41
C GLY A 33 -5.10 0.13 2.58
N CYS A 34 -5.47 -0.99 3.19
CA CYS A 34 -6.57 -1.84 2.75
C CYS A 34 -7.49 -2.22 3.90
N HIS A 35 -8.74 -2.55 3.58
CA HIS A 35 -9.72 -3.08 4.51
C HIS A 35 -10.44 -4.29 3.93
N ASP A 36 -11.14 -5.03 4.78
CA ASP A 36 -12.05 -6.10 4.36
C ASP A 36 -13.45 -5.57 4.03
N ILE A 37 -14.36 -6.47 3.65
CA ILE A 37 -15.75 -6.15 3.33
C ILE A 37 -16.55 -5.50 4.48
N ASN A 38 -16.09 -5.63 5.73
CA ASN A 38 -16.74 -5.05 6.92
C ASN A 38 -16.12 -3.70 7.31
N ASP A 39 -15.41 -3.05 6.39
CA ASP A 39 -14.70 -1.80 6.59
C ASP A 39 -13.63 -1.85 7.69
N GLN A 40 -13.19 -3.05 8.09
CA GLN A 40 -12.16 -3.21 9.12
C GLN A 40 -10.77 -2.98 8.49
N PRO A 41 -10.02 -1.94 8.91
CA PRO A 41 -8.69 -1.70 8.41
C PRO A 41 -7.79 -2.91 8.70
N ARG A 42 -7.07 -3.37 7.69
CA ARG A 42 -6.21 -4.54 7.80
C ARG A 42 -4.75 -4.14 7.86
N CYS A 43 -4.26 -3.55 6.79
CA CYS A 43 -2.83 -3.31 6.60
C CYS A 43 -2.61 -2.17 5.62
N SER A 44 -1.35 -1.99 5.24
CA SER A 44 -0.91 -1.18 4.13
C SER A 44 -0.54 -2.05 2.92
N LEU A 45 -0.54 -1.44 1.75
CA LEU A 45 -0.20 -2.05 0.48
C LEU A 45 1.30 -1.86 0.20
N GLY A 46 1.91 -2.92 -0.30
CA GLY A 46 3.31 -2.95 -0.67
C GLY A 46 3.50 -2.67 -2.15
N LEU A 47 4.37 -3.47 -2.76
CA LEU A 47 4.74 -3.36 -4.16
C LEU A 47 3.73 -4.08 -5.06
N TRP A 48 3.50 -3.49 -6.24
CA TRP A 48 2.97 -4.23 -7.37
C TRP A 48 4.06 -5.16 -7.92
N VAL A 49 3.73 -6.45 -8.02
CA VAL A 49 4.58 -7.49 -8.59
C VAL A 49 3.78 -8.34 -9.58
N HIS A 50 4.46 -9.13 -10.39
CA HIS A 50 3.82 -10.15 -11.20
C HIS A 50 4.62 -11.45 -11.16
N ASP A 51 3.93 -12.57 -11.34
CA ASP A 51 4.61 -13.85 -11.48
C ASP A 51 5.17 -14.06 -12.90
N SER A 52 5.80 -15.22 -13.12
CA SER A 52 6.37 -15.62 -14.41
C SER A 52 5.34 -15.77 -15.53
N ASN A 53 4.06 -15.90 -15.19
CA ASN A 53 2.95 -16.01 -16.14
C ASN A 53 2.32 -14.63 -16.43
N GLY A 54 2.81 -13.56 -15.81
CA GLY A 54 2.30 -12.20 -15.95
C GLY A 54 1.06 -11.91 -15.11
N GLN A 55 0.67 -12.79 -14.19
CA GLN A 55 -0.41 -12.49 -13.25
C GLN A 55 0.07 -11.43 -12.26
N ASN A 56 -0.68 -10.33 -12.17
CA ASN A 56 -0.37 -9.23 -11.28
C ASN A 56 -0.85 -9.51 -9.85
N TYR A 57 -0.04 -9.08 -8.89
CA TYR A 57 -0.34 -9.09 -7.47
C TYR A 57 0.06 -7.78 -6.80
N ILE A 58 -0.58 -7.47 -5.69
CA ILE A 58 -0.08 -6.48 -4.74
C ILE A 58 0.46 -7.22 -3.52
N MET A 59 1.70 -6.94 -3.14
CA MET A 59 2.29 -7.46 -1.92
C MET A 59 1.73 -6.76 -0.69
N THR A 60 1.64 -7.47 0.43
CA THR A 60 1.40 -6.93 1.77
C THR A 60 1.97 -7.90 2.81
N ALA A 61 1.66 -7.75 4.10
CA ALA A 61 2.11 -8.67 5.14
C ALA A 61 1.17 -9.88 5.27
N GLY A 62 1.74 -11.00 5.72
CA GLY A 62 1.08 -12.27 5.91
C GLY A 62 -0.04 -12.26 6.94
N HIS A 63 0.21 -11.60 8.07
CA HIS A 63 -0.73 -11.51 9.19
C HIS A 63 -1.85 -10.48 8.99
N CYS A 64 -1.94 -9.85 7.82
CA CYS A 64 -2.97 -8.85 7.54
C CYS A 64 -4.40 -9.41 7.61
N VAL A 65 -4.54 -10.72 7.40
CA VAL A 65 -5.80 -11.44 7.55
C VAL A 65 -5.64 -12.58 8.56
N ASN A 66 -6.73 -12.95 9.20
CA ASN A 66 -6.77 -14.04 10.18
C ASN A 66 -8.03 -14.91 9.98
N SER A 67 -8.21 -15.92 10.83
CA SER A 67 -9.35 -16.85 10.77
C SER A 67 -10.71 -16.17 10.96
N TYR A 68 -10.77 -15.01 11.60
CA TYR A 68 -12.00 -14.25 11.84
C TYR A 68 -12.31 -13.24 10.73
N THR A 69 -11.43 -13.12 9.73
CA THR A 69 -11.63 -12.19 8.63
C THR A 69 -12.67 -12.78 7.65
N PRO A 70 -13.69 -12.02 7.22
CA PRO A 70 -14.72 -12.54 6.32
C PRO A 70 -14.14 -13.08 5.02
N ARG A 71 -14.64 -14.24 4.58
CA ARG A 71 -14.21 -14.91 3.36
C ARG A 71 -15.33 -14.96 2.34
N ASN A 72 -14.98 -14.83 1.07
CA ASN A 72 -15.90 -15.01 -0.05
C ASN A 72 -16.22 -16.49 -0.29
N ALA A 73 -17.07 -16.78 -1.27
CA ALA A 73 -17.50 -18.14 -1.60
C ALA A 73 -16.34 -19.06 -2.02
N GLN A 74 -15.22 -18.49 -2.49
CA GLN A 74 -14.00 -19.20 -2.86
C GLN A 74 -13.03 -19.37 -1.68
N GLY A 75 -13.38 -18.87 -0.49
CA GLY A 75 -12.58 -19.00 0.72
C GLY A 75 -11.49 -17.93 0.89
N PHE A 76 -11.44 -16.91 0.03
CA PHE A 76 -10.45 -15.83 0.12
C PHE A 76 -11.01 -14.61 0.85
N VAL A 77 -10.12 -13.80 1.42
CA VAL A 77 -10.49 -12.48 1.95
C VAL A 77 -10.42 -11.47 0.82
N ASP A 78 -11.53 -10.81 0.54
CA ASP A 78 -11.59 -9.71 -0.42
C ASP A 78 -11.12 -8.40 0.24
N LEU A 79 -10.18 -7.71 -0.42
CA LEU A 79 -9.60 -6.47 0.08
C LEU A 79 -9.96 -5.28 -0.80
N TYR A 80 -10.10 -4.13 -0.13
CA TYR A 80 -10.57 -2.88 -0.72
C TYR A 80 -9.66 -1.70 -0.32
N GLN A 81 -9.57 -0.68 -1.18
CA GLN A 81 -8.67 0.46 -1.00
C GLN A 81 -9.04 1.33 0.20
N LEU A 82 -8.02 1.73 0.96
CA LEU A 82 -8.14 2.61 2.11
C LEU A 82 -7.05 3.70 2.11
N GLY A 83 -7.33 4.87 1.51
CA GLY A 83 -6.39 6.01 1.53
C GLY A 83 -6.06 6.51 2.94
N TRP A 84 -4.92 7.21 3.10
CA TRP A 84 -4.43 7.72 4.40
C TRP A 84 -5.44 8.61 5.13
N TYR A 85 -6.05 9.54 4.40
CA TYR A 85 -7.03 10.49 4.92
C TYR A 85 -8.41 10.30 4.31
N SER A 86 -8.69 9.08 3.87
CA SER A 86 -9.97 8.74 3.24
C SER A 86 -10.71 7.72 4.11
N PRO A 87 -12.05 7.78 4.17
CA PRO A 87 -12.83 6.69 4.71
C PRO A 87 -12.61 5.41 3.88
N PRO A 88 -12.90 4.22 4.44
CA PRO A 88 -12.99 2.97 3.69
C PRO A 88 -13.79 3.15 2.40
N THR A 89 -13.34 2.53 1.31
CA THR A 89 -13.97 2.61 0.00
C THR A 89 -14.22 1.20 -0.53
N TYR A 90 -15.33 0.96 -1.23
CA TYR A 90 -15.57 -0.34 -1.86
C TYR A 90 -14.86 -0.50 -3.21
N ARG A 91 -13.68 0.11 -3.36
CA ARG A 91 -12.82 -0.04 -4.53
C ARG A 91 -12.04 -1.33 -4.40
N TYR A 92 -12.55 -2.36 -5.04
CA TYR A 92 -12.03 -3.71 -4.94
C TYR A 92 -10.61 -3.83 -5.50
N ILE A 93 -9.68 -4.30 -4.66
CA ILE A 93 -8.28 -4.56 -5.01
C ILE A 93 -8.10 -6.01 -5.48
N GLY A 94 -8.83 -6.96 -4.90
CA GLY A 94 -8.71 -8.37 -5.24
C GLY A 94 -8.76 -9.30 -4.03
N PRO A 95 -8.76 -10.62 -4.26
CA PRO A 95 -8.69 -11.61 -3.20
C PRO A 95 -7.25 -11.78 -2.69
N TYR A 96 -7.11 -11.90 -1.37
CA TYR A 96 -5.86 -12.26 -0.70
C TYR A 96 -5.62 -13.78 -0.83
N GLU A 97 -4.77 -14.16 -1.78
CA GLU A 97 -4.70 -15.54 -2.29
C GLU A 97 -3.51 -16.32 -1.73
N TYR A 98 -2.31 -15.75 -1.77
CA TYR A 98 -1.09 -16.42 -1.33
C TYR A 98 -0.49 -15.70 -0.14
N TYR A 99 -0.23 -16.42 0.94
CA TYR A 99 0.40 -15.80 2.10
C TYR A 99 1.11 -16.80 2.99
N SER A 100 2.04 -16.27 3.75
CA SER A 100 2.61 -16.89 4.93
C SER A 100 2.56 -15.81 6.01
N SER A 101 1.97 -16.09 7.18
CA SER A 101 2.11 -15.23 8.38
C SER A 101 3.24 -15.73 9.29
N VAL A 102 3.58 -17.01 9.15
CA VAL A 102 4.66 -17.77 9.79
C VAL A 102 5.02 -18.89 8.79
N PRO A 103 6.30 -19.21 8.55
CA PRO A 103 7.51 -18.59 9.12
C PRO A 103 7.93 -17.27 8.44
N TYR A 104 7.40 -16.94 7.27
CA TYR A 104 7.65 -15.68 6.59
C TYR A 104 6.39 -14.83 6.67
N ASP A 105 6.51 -13.51 6.66
CA ASP A 105 5.36 -12.61 6.84
C ASP A 105 5.09 -11.80 5.58
N PHE A 106 4.50 -12.47 4.59
CA PHE A 106 4.15 -11.87 3.31
C PHE A 106 2.79 -12.36 2.81
N GLY A 107 2.13 -11.52 2.03
CA GLY A 107 0.87 -11.82 1.39
C GLY A 107 0.81 -11.24 -0.02
N LEU A 108 0.06 -11.89 -0.90
CA LEU A 108 -0.20 -11.50 -2.27
C LEU A 108 -1.70 -11.39 -2.49
N ILE A 109 -2.13 -10.19 -2.86
CA ILE A 109 -3.48 -9.88 -3.29
C ILE A 109 -3.51 -10.02 -4.80
N ARG A 110 -4.24 -11.00 -5.33
CA ARG A 110 -4.31 -11.20 -6.77
C ARG A 110 -5.13 -10.10 -7.41
N GLN A 111 -4.62 -9.51 -8.49
CA GLN A 111 -5.38 -8.53 -9.26
C GLN A 111 -6.29 -9.26 -10.25
N ILE A 112 -7.58 -9.35 -9.92
CA ILE A 112 -8.62 -9.91 -10.79
C ILE A 112 -9.96 -9.21 -10.53
N GLY A 113 -10.65 -8.80 -11.60
CA GLY A 113 -11.98 -8.16 -11.48
C GLY A 113 -11.99 -6.84 -10.70
N THR A 114 -10.88 -6.10 -10.69
CA THR A 114 -10.65 -4.98 -9.76
C THR A 114 -11.21 -3.65 -10.26
N ASN A 115 -11.46 -2.74 -9.32
CA ASN A 115 -11.91 -1.37 -9.60
C ASN A 115 -10.81 -0.35 -9.24
N VAL A 116 -9.55 -0.74 -9.42
CA VAL A 116 -8.36 0.10 -9.17
C VAL A 116 -7.34 -0.10 -10.30
N THR A 117 -6.49 0.90 -10.53
CA THR A 117 -5.36 0.79 -11.46
C THR A 117 -4.08 0.53 -10.70
N LEU A 118 -3.34 -0.49 -11.10
CA LEU A 118 -2.02 -0.80 -10.54
C LEU A 118 -1.00 0.29 -10.89
N SER A 119 -0.06 0.54 -10.00
CA SER A 119 1.04 1.46 -10.26
C SER A 119 2.33 1.04 -9.58
N ALA A 120 3.46 1.44 -10.17
CA ALA A 120 4.78 1.39 -9.56
C ALA A 120 5.05 2.71 -8.83
N MET A 121 4.12 3.13 -7.97
CA MET A 121 4.17 4.42 -7.29
C MET A 121 3.87 4.27 -5.79
N ILE A 122 4.49 5.14 -4.99
CA ILE A 122 4.37 5.15 -3.53
C ILE A 122 3.68 6.44 -3.11
N ASN A 123 2.71 6.35 -2.20
CA ASN A 123 2.07 7.51 -1.59
C ASN A 123 3.05 8.23 -0.65
N ASN A 124 3.18 9.54 -0.82
CA ASN A 124 4.04 10.41 -0.03
C ASN A 124 3.33 11.75 0.28
N LEU A 125 2.00 11.77 0.16
CA LEU A 125 1.18 12.93 0.45
C LEU A 125 0.85 12.95 1.94
N ASP A 126 1.76 13.43 2.78
CA ASP A 126 1.48 13.66 4.20
C ASP A 126 1.02 15.11 4.43
N ILE A 127 -0.22 15.31 4.87
CA ILE A 127 -0.76 16.65 5.13
C ILE A 127 -0.12 17.33 6.35
N ASN A 128 0.43 16.56 7.28
CA ASN A 128 1.11 17.07 8.47
C ASN A 128 2.60 17.33 8.19
N HIS A 129 3.14 16.71 7.15
CA HIS A 129 4.52 16.87 6.70
C HIS A 129 4.57 17.08 5.18
N PRO A 130 4.13 18.26 4.70
CA PRO A 130 3.97 18.49 3.27
C PRO A 130 5.27 18.26 2.52
N ASN A 131 5.25 17.26 1.63
CA ASN A 131 6.35 16.91 0.76
C ASN A 131 6.14 17.58 -0.61
N PRO A 132 7.19 18.13 -1.27
CA PRO A 132 7.07 18.64 -2.63
C PRO A 132 6.59 17.59 -3.65
N TYR A 133 6.76 16.30 -3.35
CA TYR A 133 6.34 15.18 -4.19
C TYR A 133 5.27 14.35 -3.48
N ALA A 134 4.01 14.54 -3.85
CA ALA A 134 2.88 13.77 -3.32
C ALA A 134 2.96 12.26 -3.63
N VAL A 135 3.69 11.90 -4.69
CA VAL A 135 3.85 10.54 -5.17
C VAL A 135 5.30 10.31 -5.56
N LEU A 136 5.84 9.13 -5.25
CA LEU A 136 7.20 8.71 -5.62
C LEU A 136 7.13 7.58 -6.64
N PHE A 137 7.86 7.70 -7.74
CA PHE A 137 7.96 6.66 -8.76
C PHE A 137 9.02 5.64 -8.38
N ILE A 138 8.68 4.35 -8.50
CA ILE A 138 9.63 3.26 -8.29
C ILE A 138 10.41 3.08 -9.59
N GLY A 139 11.70 3.43 -9.58
CA GLY A 139 12.58 3.26 -10.73
C GLY A 139 13.24 1.89 -10.82
N ASP A 140 13.51 1.26 -9.68
CA ASP A 140 14.22 -0.02 -9.59
C ASP A 140 13.94 -0.70 -8.24
N THR A 141 14.25 -2.00 -8.14
CA THR A 141 14.25 -2.75 -6.88
C THR A 141 15.66 -3.27 -6.59
N LYS A 142 16.12 -3.07 -5.35
CA LYS A 142 17.46 -3.49 -4.93
C LYS A 142 17.39 -4.15 -3.57
N MET A 143 18.19 -5.19 -3.39
CA MET A 143 18.40 -5.80 -2.09
C MET A 143 19.21 -4.84 -1.22
N VAL A 144 18.73 -4.57 -0.01
CA VAL A 144 19.51 -3.84 1.00
C VAL A 144 20.48 -4.83 1.63
N THR A 145 21.78 -4.52 1.63
CA THR A 145 22.84 -5.48 2.02
C THR A 145 23.71 -5.01 3.18
N SER A 146 23.46 -3.81 3.72
CA SER A 146 24.30 -3.22 4.78
C SER A 146 23.49 -2.67 5.95
N ALA A 147 23.93 -2.99 7.17
CA ALA A 147 23.51 -2.26 8.36
C ALA A 147 23.99 -0.79 8.26
N GLY A 148 23.20 0.14 8.78
CA GLY A 148 23.38 1.58 8.61
C GLY A 148 22.81 2.13 7.29
N ALA A 149 22.29 1.29 6.38
CA ALA A 149 21.65 1.80 5.16
C ALA A 149 20.40 2.62 5.50
N SER A 150 20.33 3.86 5.00
CA SER A 150 19.17 4.72 5.15
C SER A 150 18.00 4.25 4.28
N ILE A 151 16.87 4.01 4.93
CA ILE A 151 15.65 3.50 4.31
C ILE A 151 14.43 4.23 4.89
N CYS A 152 13.39 4.31 4.08
CA CYS A 152 12.11 4.86 4.44
C CYS A 152 11.02 3.82 4.24
N LYS A 153 9.88 3.99 4.91
CA LYS A 153 8.67 3.22 4.66
C LYS A 153 7.50 4.15 4.44
N SER A 154 6.58 3.73 3.58
CA SER A 154 5.27 4.35 3.39
C SER A 154 4.20 3.40 3.90
N GLY A 155 3.38 3.84 4.85
CA GLY A 155 2.33 3.04 5.49
C GLY A 155 1.13 3.89 5.91
N ARG A 156 -0.02 3.25 6.09
CA ARG A 156 -1.33 3.91 6.28
C ARG A 156 -1.37 4.88 7.45
N ILE A 157 -0.73 4.54 8.56
CA ILE A 157 -0.96 5.20 9.84
C ILE A 157 0.15 6.20 10.15
N THR A 158 1.41 5.81 9.95
CA THR A 158 2.54 6.70 10.19
C THR A 158 3.10 7.32 8.91
N HIS A 159 2.41 7.14 7.78
CA HIS A 159 2.77 7.71 6.47
C HIS A 159 4.22 7.40 6.09
N VAL A 160 4.98 8.39 5.63
CA VAL A 160 6.41 8.24 5.37
C VAL A 160 7.23 8.50 6.61
N THR A 161 7.99 7.49 7.03
CA THR A 161 9.02 7.64 8.07
C THR A 161 10.31 7.00 7.59
N CYS A 162 11.44 7.54 8.04
CA CYS A 162 12.76 7.06 7.66
C CYS A 162 13.59 6.68 8.89
N GLY A 163 14.59 5.86 8.65
CA GLY A 163 15.53 5.35 9.63
C GLY A 163 16.61 4.56 8.92
N GLU A 164 17.20 3.61 9.62
CA GLU A 164 18.33 2.84 9.13
C GLU A 164 18.10 1.35 9.38
N VAL A 165 18.72 0.51 8.55
CA VAL A 165 18.84 -0.92 8.84
C VAL A 165 19.76 -1.13 10.02
N LEU A 166 19.30 -1.87 11.03
CA LEU A 166 20.09 -2.19 12.22
C LEU A 166 20.71 -3.57 12.10
N GLU A 167 19.95 -4.55 11.60
CA GLU A 167 20.33 -5.96 11.62
C GLU A 167 19.54 -6.77 10.57
N PHE A 168 20.15 -7.83 10.04
CA PHE A 168 19.53 -8.79 9.11
C PHE A 168 19.40 -10.16 9.76
N GLY A 169 18.51 -11.00 9.24
CA GLY A 169 18.36 -12.38 9.72
C GLY A 169 17.75 -12.47 11.12
N VAL A 170 17.01 -11.43 11.53
CA VAL A 170 16.41 -11.36 12.86
C VAL A 170 15.19 -12.28 12.91
N VAL A 171 15.01 -12.96 14.05
CA VAL A 171 13.79 -13.70 14.35
C VAL A 171 12.85 -12.80 15.15
N SER A 172 11.68 -12.52 14.60
CA SER A 172 10.61 -11.79 15.31
C SER A 172 9.71 -12.79 16.03
N LEU A 173 9.60 -12.61 17.35
CA LEU A 173 8.77 -13.45 18.21
C LEU A 173 7.49 -12.72 18.59
N ARG A 174 6.35 -13.38 18.45
CA ARG A 174 5.07 -12.92 18.98
C ARG A 174 4.45 -14.02 19.82
N GLN A 175 4.25 -13.72 21.10
CA GLN A 175 3.52 -14.62 22.00
C GLN A 175 2.02 -14.35 21.88
N LEU A 176 1.26 -15.40 21.58
CA LEU A 176 -0.19 -15.39 21.57
C LEU A 176 -0.77 -15.67 22.97
N PRO A 177 -2.05 -15.31 23.23
CA PRO A 177 -2.67 -15.51 24.55
C PRO A 177 -2.71 -16.97 25.04
N ASP A 178 -2.62 -17.94 24.12
CA ASP A 178 -2.63 -19.37 24.38
C ASP A 178 -1.22 -19.97 24.60
N HIS A 179 -0.20 -19.11 24.81
CA HIS A 179 1.21 -19.48 24.95
C HIS A 179 1.87 -20.03 23.66
N ILE A 180 1.20 -19.96 22.52
CA ILE A 180 1.82 -20.24 21.23
C ILE A 180 2.79 -19.11 20.88
N ILE A 181 3.99 -19.48 20.42
CA ILE A 181 5.00 -18.55 19.95
C ILE A 181 5.01 -18.59 18.42
N GLU A 182 4.58 -17.49 17.79
CA GLU A 182 4.79 -17.27 16.37
C GLU A 182 6.23 -16.77 16.15
N MET A 183 6.95 -17.43 15.24
CA MET A 183 8.33 -17.07 14.88
C MET A 183 8.39 -16.67 13.41
N ARG A 184 8.74 -15.41 13.14
CA ARG A 184 8.98 -14.92 11.79
C ARG A 184 10.49 -14.84 11.56
N TRP A 185 10.96 -15.51 10.52
CA TRP A 185 12.38 -15.67 10.21
C TRP A 185 12.84 -14.67 9.15
N GLU A 186 14.16 -14.50 9.05
CA GLU A 186 14.80 -13.68 8.01
C GLU A 186 14.34 -12.22 7.98
N MET A 187 13.90 -11.69 9.14
CA MET A 187 13.43 -10.33 9.24
C MET A 187 14.61 -9.34 9.22
N ILE A 188 14.34 -8.14 8.73
CA ILE A 188 15.26 -7.00 8.81
C ILE A 188 14.79 -6.10 9.93
N ARG A 189 15.64 -5.84 10.93
CA ARG A 189 15.35 -4.89 12.00
C ARG A 189 15.81 -3.51 11.58
N THR A 190 14.97 -2.51 11.83
CA THR A 190 15.24 -1.12 11.45
C THR A 190 14.95 -0.17 12.61
N SER A 191 15.42 1.07 12.51
CA SER A 191 15.03 2.17 13.39
C SER A 191 13.81 2.96 12.89
N ILE A 192 13.18 2.52 11.79
CA ILE A 192 12.04 3.22 11.21
C ILE A 192 10.85 3.18 12.17
N LYS A 193 10.25 4.34 12.44
CA LYS A 193 9.00 4.44 13.20
C LYS A 193 7.84 3.81 12.43
N ALA A 194 7.14 2.86 13.03
CA ALA A 194 5.93 2.24 12.49
C ALA A 194 4.95 1.88 13.63
N THR A 195 3.68 1.68 13.30
CA THR A 195 2.66 1.23 14.27
C THR A 195 1.68 0.23 13.64
N PHE A 196 0.73 -0.26 14.44
CA PHE A 196 -0.35 -1.14 13.97
C PHE A 196 -1.09 -0.49 12.80
N GLY A 197 -1.22 -1.23 11.69
CA GLY A 197 -1.82 -0.77 10.43
C GLY A 197 -0.80 -0.40 9.33
N ASP A 198 0.47 -0.17 9.67
CA ASP A 198 1.53 0.08 8.67
C ASP A 198 2.07 -1.21 8.03
N SER A 199 1.76 -2.39 8.60
CA SER A 199 2.21 -3.69 8.10
C SER A 199 1.90 -3.87 6.61
N GLY A 200 2.85 -4.41 5.86
CA GLY A 200 2.74 -4.57 4.40
C GLY A 200 3.08 -3.33 3.59
N GLY A 201 3.27 -2.17 4.23
CA GLY A 201 3.66 -0.93 3.58
C GLY A 201 5.01 -1.03 2.85
N THR A 202 5.18 -0.20 1.83
CA THR A 202 6.38 -0.23 0.97
C THR A 202 7.59 0.32 1.70
N VAL A 203 8.70 -0.43 1.72
CA VAL A 203 10.02 0.06 2.15
C VAL A 203 10.82 0.48 0.91
N PHE A 204 11.44 1.65 0.96
CA PHE A 204 12.15 2.24 -0.18
C PHE A 204 13.35 3.08 0.27
N THR A 205 14.17 3.49 -0.69
CA THR A 205 15.19 4.52 -0.50
C THR A 205 15.03 5.55 -1.60
N TYR A 206 15.39 6.80 -1.33
CA TYR A 206 15.41 7.83 -2.36
C TYR A 206 16.62 7.59 -3.26
N SER A 207 16.40 7.56 -4.57
CA SER A 207 17.51 7.75 -5.50
C SER A 207 17.96 9.21 -5.45
N ALA A 208 19.27 9.43 -5.59
CA ALA A 208 19.74 10.77 -5.91
C ALA A 208 19.01 11.26 -7.17
N ILE A 209 18.58 12.52 -7.20
CA ILE A 209 17.94 13.11 -8.37
C ILE A 209 18.90 12.93 -9.54
N ALA A 210 18.56 12.02 -10.45
CA ALA A 210 19.16 12.00 -11.77
C ALA A 210 18.61 13.24 -12.47
N LEU A 211 19.36 14.35 -12.41
CA LEU A 211 19.09 15.47 -13.29
C LEU A 211 19.22 14.94 -14.72
N MET A 212 18.09 14.71 -15.39
CA MET A 212 18.04 14.42 -16.81
C MET A 212 18.46 15.69 -17.58
N TYR A 213 19.74 16.04 -17.51
CA TYR A 213 20.39 17.02 -18.37
C TYR A 213 21.74 16.44 -18.79
N GLN A 214 21.69 15.41 -19.63
CA GLN A 214 22.74 15.18 -20.62
C GLN A 214 22.11 15.41 -21.99
N TRP A 215 22.01 16.69 -22.38
CA TRP A 215 22.03 17.01 -23.80
C TRP A 215 23.44 16.71 -24.28
N SER A 216 23.60 15.61 -25.00
CA SER A 216 24.76 15.42 -25.86
C SER A 216 24.67 16.45 -26.97
N VAL A 217 25.54 17.45 -26.93
CA VAL A 217 25.81 18.29 -28.10
C VAL A 217 26.66 17.42 -29.03
N GLN A 218 26.13 17.16 -30.22
CA GLN A 218 26.85 16.58 -31.35
C GLN A 218 27.97 17.50 -31.82
#